data_AF-A0A892IAL3-F1
#
_entry.id   AF-A0A892IAL3-F1
#
_cell.length_a   1.000
_cell.length_b   1.000
_cell.length_c   1.000
_cell.angle_alpha   90.00
_cell.angle_beta   90.00
_cell.angle_gamma   90.00
#
_symmetry.space_group_name_H-M   'P 1'
#
loop_
_entity.id
_entity.type
_entity.pdbx_description
1 polymer ?
#
loop_
_entity_poly.entity_id
_entity_poly.type
_entity_poly.pdbx_seq_one_letter_code
_entity_poly.pdbx_strand_id
1 'polypeptide(L)'
;MQALLDIRDAGAIARWERQYHEGGFAALLPRPKGRHPKMSTSPLPEPAPPESEPDTRTREQLLKEVEYLRAEVAYLKKLDALIRAEQRQTRRAKRK
;
A
#
# COMPACT_ATOMS: atom_id res chain seq x y z
N MET A 1 23.42 5.22 -35.99
CA MET A 1 22.41 4.34 -35.37
C MET A 1 22.23 4.81 -33.93
N GLN A 2 21.11 5.43 -33.57
CA GLN A 2 20.82 5.89 -32.20
C GLN A 2 20.11 4.78 -31.42
N ALA A 3 20.56 4.48 -30.20
CA ALA A 3 19.80 3.67 -29.27
C ALA A 3 18.72 4.55 -28.61
N LEU A 4 17.44 4.27 -28.86
CA LEU A 4 16.30 5.07 -28.39
C LEU A 4 16.24 5.24 -26.86
N LEU A 5 16.81 4.28 -26.13
CA LEU A 5 16.76 4.22 -24.67
C LEU A 5 18.12 4.45 -23.98
N ASP A 6 19.16 4.83 -24.74
CA ASP A 6 20.56 4.99 -24.28
C ASP A 6 21.06 3.87 -23.32
N ILE A 7 20.50 2.67 -23.44
CA ILE A 7 20.98 1.49 -22.71
C ILE A 7 22.13 0.90 -23.51
N ARG A 8 23.35 1.19 -23.06
CA ARG A 8 24.59 0.73 -23.71
C ARG A 8 25.03 -0.66 -23.25
N ASP A 9 24.41 -1.18 -22.20
CA ASP A 9 24.68 -2.51 -21.64
C ASP A 9 23.49 -3.45 -21.88
N ALA A 10 23.70 -4.45 -22.74
CA ALA A 10 22.70 -5.45 -23.10
C ALA A 10 22.18 -6.27 -21.89
N GLY A 11 22.94 -6.35 -20.80
CA GLY A 11 22.55 -7.08 -19.59
C GLY A 11 21.77 -6.26 -18.56
N ALA A 12 21.56 -4.96 -18.77
CA ALA A 12 20.94 -4.07 -17.77
C ALA A 12 19.51 -4.49 -17.41
N ILE A 13 18.70 -4.83 -18.41
CA ILE A 13 17.29 -5.20 -18.23
C ILE A 13 17.15 -6.46 -17.38
N ALA A 14 17.91 -7.51 -17.70
CA ALA A 14 17.88 -8.78 -16.96
C ALA A 14 18.37 -8.65 -15.51
N ARG A 15 19.17 -7.62 -15.18
CA ARG A 15 19.55 -7.33 -13.79
C ARG A 15 18.44 -6.60 -13.04
N TRP A 16 17.80 -5.62 -13.68
CA TRP A 16 16.67 -4.91 -13.09
C TRP A 16 15.49 -5.84 -12.83
N GLU A 17 15.19 -6.74 -13.76
CA GLU A 17 14.13 -7.75 -13.58
C GLU A 17 14.37 -8.61 -12.33
N ARG A 18 15.60 -9.12 -12.16
CA ARG A 18 15.99 -9.87 -10.96
C ARG A 18 15.89 -9.03 -9.70
N GLN A 19 16.42 -7.81 -9.71
CA GLN A 19 16.34 -6.90 -8.56
C GLN A 19 14.90 -6.60 -8.16
N TYR A 20 14.01 -6.45 -9.14
CA TYR A 20 12.60 -6.24 -8.90
C TYR A 20 11.93 -7.46 -8.28
N HIS A 21 12.23 -8.67 -8.76
CA HIS A 21 11.73 -9.89 -8.12
C HIS A 21 12.27 -10.09 -6.70
N GLU A 22 13.50 -9.64 -6.43
CA GLU A 22 14.18 -9.81 -5.15
C GLU A 22 13.74 -8.79 -4.08
N GLY A 23 13.58 -7.52 -4.43
CA GLY A 23 13.30 -6.45 -3.46
C GLY A 23 12.26 -5.44 -3.93
N GLY A 24 11.46 -5.82 -4.92
CA GLY A 24 10.40 -5.00 -5.47
C GLY A 24 10.91 -3.69 -6.05
N PHE A 25 10.02 -2.69 -6.02
CA PHE A 25 10.31 -1.35 -6.49
C PHE A 25 11.47 -0.68 -5.74
N ALA A 26 11.59 -0.91 -4.42
CA ALA A 26 12.60 -0.30 -3.58
C ALA A 26 14.04 -0.73 -3.97
N ALA A 27 14.20 -1.93 -4.53
CA ALA A 27 15.50 -2.43 -4.98
C ALA A 27 16.00 -1.79 -6.28
N LEU A 28 15.12 -1.15 -7.05
CA LEU A 28 15.48 -0.40 -8.25
C LEU A 28 15.94 1.04 -7.93
N LEU A 29 15.80 1.49 -6.68
CA LEU A 29 16.22 2.83 -6.28
C LEU A 29 17.74 2.96 -6.23
N PRO A 30 18.30 4.14 -6.58
CA PRO A 30 19.73 4.38 -6.55
C PRO A 30 20.25 4.29 -5.11
N ARG A 31 21.10 3.30 -4.84
CA ARG A 31 21.76 3.17 -3.53
C ARG A 31 23.03 4.03 -3.50
N PRO A 32 23.32 4.72 -2.38
CA PRO A 32 24.53 5.51 -2.25
C PRO A 32 25.75 4.60 -2.42
N LYS A 33 26.52 4.86 -3.48
CA LYS A 33 27.74 4.12 -3.81
C LYS A 33 28.92 4.79 -3.11
N GLY A 34 29.61 4.07 -2.22
CA GLY A 34 30.83 4.55 -1.55
C GLY A 34 30.92 4.16 -0.08
N ARG A 35 31.98 4.63 0.60
CA ARG A 35 32.20 4.39 2.04
C ARG A 35 31.37 5.38 2.87
N HIS A 36 30.64 4.87 3.87
CA HIS A 36 29.84 5.72 4.77
C HIS A 36 30.69 6.77 5.51
N PRO A 37 30.15 7.98 5.76
CA PRO A 37 30.86 9.06 6.44
C PRO A 37 31.15 8.74 7.92
N LYS A 38 32.27 9.26 8.46
CA LYS A 38 32.80 8.98 9.82
C LYS A 38 32.18 9.82 10.96
N MET A 39 31.25 10.75 10.71
CA MET A 39 30.67 11.65 11.71
C MET A 39 29.13 11.81 11.53
N SER A 40 28.37 11.97 12.62
CA SER A 40 26.89 12.03 12.71
C SER A 40 26.35 13.47 12.68
N THR A 41 25.51 13.92 11.73
CA THR A 41 24.02 13.81 11.56
C THR A 41 23.21 14.83 12.39
N SER A 42 22.55 15.76 11.69
CA SER A 42 21.41 16.56 12.20
C SER A 42 20.13 15.71 12.16
N PRO A 43 19.16 15.85 13.09
CA PRO A 43 17.98 15.00 13.10
C PRO A 43 17.11 15.28 11.86
N LEU A 44 16.96 14.27 11.01
CA LEU A 44 15.91 14.25 10.01
C LEU A 44 14.54 14.21 10.71
N PRO A 45 13.48 14.80 10.13
CA PRO A 45 12.12 14.61 10.60
C PRO A 45 11.84 13.12 10.74
N GLU A 46 11.20 12.72 11.83
CA GLU A 46 10.86 11.31 12.07
C GLU A 46 10.13 10.75 10.85
N PRO A 47 10.63 9.66 10.24
CA PRO A 47 9.89 8.99 9.19
C PRO A 47 8.56 8.54 9.76
N ALA A 48 7.49 8.68 8.96
CA ALA A 48 6.19 8.10 9.29
C ALA A 48 6.41 6.65 9.76
N PRO A 49 5.72 6.21 10.83
CA PRO A 49 5.90 4.88 11.37
C PRO A 49 5.81 3.87 10.22
N PRO A 50 6.73 2.89 10.16
CA PRO A 50 6.78 1.94 9.07
C PRO A 50 5.40 1.32 8.86
N GLU A 51 5.05 1.13 7.58
CA GLU A 51 3.87 0.36 7.20
C GLU A 51 3.79 -0.88 8.10
N SER A 52 2.64 -1.01 8.76
CA SER A 52 2.28 -2.02 9.75
C SER A 52 3.11 -3.30 9.67
N GLU A 53 3.66 -3.70 10.82
CA GLU A 53 4.35 -4.97 11.09
C GLU A 53 4.04 -6.08 10.08
N PRO A 54 5.06 -6.80 9.56
CA PRO A 54 4.84 -7.86 8.58
C PRO A 54 3.83 -8.85 9.15
N ASP A 55 2.70 -8.99 8.45
CA ASP A 55 1.57 -9.75 8.94
C ASP A 55 1.98 -11.23 9.07
N THR A 56 2.25 -11.65 10.31
CA THR A 56 2.75 -13.00 10.65
C THR A 56 1.68 -14.08 10.56
N ARG A 57 0.44 -13.68 10.23
CA ARG A 57 -0.72 -14.57 10.14
C ARG A 57 -0.62 -15.51 8.95
N THR A 58 -1.12 -16.73 9.10
CA THR A 58 -1.20 -17.67 7.99
C THR A 58 -2.19 -17.17 6.93
N ARG A 59 -2.01 -17.57 5.67
CA ARG A 59 -2.94 -17.21 4.58
C ARG A 59 -4.40 -17.51 4.93
N GLU A 60 -4.67 -18.61 5.62
CA GLU A 60 -6.01 -19.00 6.07
C GLU A 60 -6.57 -18.05 7.13
N GLN A 61 -5.73 -17.60 8.08
CA GLN A 61 -6.13 -16.62 9.09
C GLN A 61 -6.46 -15.26 8.44
N LEU A 62 -5.67 -14.84 7.45
CA LEU A 62 -5.93 -13.63 6.68
C LEU A 62 -7.26 -13.71 5.93
N LEU A 63 -7.56 -14.85 5.31
CA LEU A 63 -8.83 -15.04 4.61
C LEU A 63 -10.02 -14.99 5.57
N LYS A 64 -9.90 -15.61 6.75
CA LYS A 64 -10.94 -15.56 7.80
C LYS A 64 -11.15 -14.13 8.31
N GLU A 65 -10.07 -13.39 8.53
CA GLU A 65 -10.15 -11.98 8.93
C GLU A 65 -10.84 -11.14 7.86
N VAL A 66 -10.47 -11.32 6.58
CA VAL A 66 -11.12 -10.61 5.46
C VAL A 66 -12.60 -10.95 5.38
N GLU A 67 -12.99 -12.21 5.57
CA GLU A 67 -14.39 -12.62 5.59
C GLU A 67 -15.15 -11.96 6.75
N TYR A 68 -14.58 -11.98 7.96
CA TYR A 68 -15.14 -11.33 9.14
C TYR A 68 -15.35 -9.83 8.92
N LEU A 69 -14.30 -9.14 8.46
CA LEU A 69 -14.36 -7.69 8.17
C LEU A 69 -15.38 -7.37 7.08
N ARG A 70 -15.52 -8.23 6.06
CA ARG A 70 -16.55 -8.06 5.03
C ARG A 70 -17.96 -8.19 5.61
N ALA A 71 -18.17 -9.13 6.52
CA ALA A 71 -19.46 -9.31 7.20
C ALA A 71 -19.79 -8.10 8.08
N GLU A 72 -18.83 -7.59 8.84
CA GLU A 72 -19.00 -6.39 9.68
C GLU A 72 -19.35 -5.15 8.84
N VAL A 73 -18.61 -4.92 7.76
CA VAL A 73 -18.89 -3.81 6.82
C VAL A 73 -20.27 -3.96 6.18
N ALA A 74 -20.67 -5.18 5.80
CA ALA A 74 -21.99 -5.43 5.23
C ALA A 74 -23.12 -5.15 6.25
N TYR A 75 -22.92 -5.52 7.51
CA TYR A 75 -23.86 -5.23 8.60
C TYR A 75 -24.03 -3.72 8.81
N LEU A 76 -22.91 -2.98 8.93
CA LEU A 76 -22.94 -1.52 9.10
C LEU A 76 -23.63 -0.81 7.92
N LYS A 77 -23.34 -1.24 6.68
CA LYS A 77 -24.03 -0.71 5.49
C LYS A 77 -25.53 -0.96 5.51
N LYS A 78 -25.97 -2.13 5.99
CA LYS A 78 -27.40 -2.44 6.11
C LYS A 78 -28.06 -1.54 7.16
N LEU A 79 -27.41 -1.33 8.30
CA LEU A 79 -27.88 -0.43 9.33
C LEU A 79 -28.02 1.01 8.80
N ASP A 80 -26.98 1.52 8.14
CA ASP A 80 -27.01 2.85 7.51
C ASP A 80 -28.14 2.99 6.49
N ALA A 81 -28.39 1.95 5.69
CA ALA A 81 -29.46 1.95 4.72
C ALA A 81 -30.84 2.09 5.38
N LEU A 82 -31.06 1.42 6.51
CA LEU A 82 -32.31 1.52 7.28
C LEU A 82 -32.50 2.92 7.86
N ILE A 83 -31.47 3.47 8.49
CA ILE A 83 -31.50 4.84 9.05
C ILE A 83 -31.82 5.86 7.95
N ARG A 84 -31.16 5.76 6.80
CA ARG A 84 -31.42 6.65 5.65
C ARG A 84 -32.83 6.48 5.09
N ALA A 85 -33.36 5.27 5.07
CA ALA A 85 -34.73 5.01 4.63
C ALA A 85 -35.76 5.68 5.55
N GLU A 86 -35.60 5.55 6.87
CA GLU A 86 -36.45 6.18 7.86
C GLU A 86 -36.39 7.71 7.78
N GLN A 87 -35.18 8.28 7.68
CA GLN A 87 -34.99 9.72 7.48
C GLN A 87 -35.67 10.21 6.19
N ARG A 88 -35.64 9.41 5.12
CA ARG A 88 -36.33 9.76 3.87
C ARG A 88 -37.85 9.72 4.02
N GLN A 89 -38.38 8.77 4.79
CA GLN A 89 -39.81 8.67 5.08
C GLN A 89 -40.29 9.86 5.93
N THR A 90 -39.58 10.20 7.00
CA THR A 90 -39.92 11.35 7.85
C THR A 90 -39.85 12.67 7.08
N ARG A 91 -38.84 12.86 6.21
CA ARG A 91 -38.74 14.04 5.34
C ARG A 91 -39.88 14.11 4.31
N ARG A 92 -40.37 12.97 3.82
CA ARG A 92 -41.54 12.91 2.92
C ARG A 92 -42.84 13.25 3.66
N ALA A 93 -43.01 12.74 4.87
CA ALA A 93 -44.18 13.03 5.71
C ALA A 93 -44.27 14.51 6.07
N LYS A 94 -43.14 15.17 6.37
CA LYS A 94 -43.09 16.62 6.65
C LYS A 94 -43.31 17.53 5.44
N ARG A 95 -43.24 16.98 4.22
CA ARG A 95 -43.39 17.73 2.96
C ARG A 95 -44.80 17.63 2.38
N LYS A 96 -45.66 16.79 2.95
CA LYS A 96 -47.10 16.75 2.67
C LYS A 96 -47.82 17.59 3.72
#